data_AF-A0AAX2CKQ2-F1
#
_entry.id   AF-A0AAX2CKQ2-F1
#
_cell.length_a   1.000
_cell.length_b   1.000
_cell.length_c   1.000
_cell.angle_alpha   90.00
_cell.angle_beta   90.00
_cell.angle_gamma   90.00
#
_symmetry.space_group_name_H-M   'P 1'
#
loop_
_entity.id
_entity.type
_entity.pdbx_description
1 polymer ?
#
loop_
_entity_poly.entity_id
_entity_poly.type
_entity_poly.pdbx_seq_one_letter_code
_entity_poly.pdbx_strand_id
1 'polypeptide(L)'
;MRNNVMAKAWEIAKQGVEKFGGKVKEYFAIALKMAWAQVKGGNEVVELKGTEKQVKWANDIREVYFKSIDAVKAEIEKHNKKGLDFSPFFASIENQENASEWISNFQALSYSDNEESTLAEIFENMTKNMIQNGDQTFKKILIRLCGAASRAKRTFDEKAEIEFLKKHGFEI
;
A
#
# COMPACT_ATOMS: atom_id res chain seq x y z
N MET A 1 -1.07 15.93 2.51
CA MET A 1 -2.20 16.40 3.36
C MET A 1 -1.78 16.44 4.83
N ARG A 2 -2.20 17.46 5.59
CA ARG A 2 -1.88 17.57 7.03
C ARG A 2 -2.79 16.61 7.81
N ASN A 3 -2.31 15.40 8.10
CA ASN A 3 -3.06 14.32 8.76
C ASN A 3 -3.46 14.72 10.19
N ASN A 4 -4.66 15.29 10.34
CA ASN A 4 -5.13 15.83 11.61
C ASN A 4 -5.75 14.72 12.46
N VAL A 5 -4.91 13.80 12.96
CA VAL A 5 -5.29 12.63 13.79
C VAL A 5 -6.23 13.04 14.92
N MET A 6 -5.98 14.19 15.55
CA MET A 6 -6.80 14.73 16.64
C MET A 6 -8.21 15.08 16.20
N ALA A 7 -8.39 15.66 15.00
CA ALA A 7 -9.72 15.98 14.48
C ALA A 7 -10.51 14.70 14.16
N LYS A 8 -9.84 13.70 13.58
CA LYS A 8 -10.43 12.39 13.28
C LYS A 8 -10.83 11.64 14.55
N ALA A 9 -9.95 11.62 15.55
CA ALA A 9 -10.24 11.05 16.86
C ALA A 9 -11.42 11.76 17.53
N TRP A 10 -11.51 13.08 17.40
CA TRP A 10 -12.63 13.86 17.91
C TRP A 10 -13.95 13.51 17.23
N GLU A 11 -13.96 13.28 15.92
CA GLU A 11 -15.15 12.81 15.19
C GLU A 11 -15.58 11.41 15.63
N ILE A 12 -14.64 10.46 15.69
CA ILE A 12 -14.90 9.07 16.12
C ILE A 12 -15.46 9.04 17.55
N ALA A 13 -14.89 9.84 18.46
CA ALA A 13 -15.37 9.91 19.84
C ALA A 13 -16.80 10.49 19.93
N LYS A 14 -17.15 11.49 19.11
CA LYS A 14 -18.54 12.02 19.05
C LYS A 14 -19.52 10.98 18.55
N GLN A 15 -19.15 10.20 17.53
CA GLN A 15 -19.99 9.10 17.03
C GLN A 15 -20.22 8.01 18.09
N GLY A 16 -19.20 7.73 18.94
CA GLY A 16 -19.34 6.82 20.08
C GLY A 16 -20.38 7.32 21.09
N VAL A 17 -20.35 8.62 21.42
CA VAL A 17 -21.34 9.24 22.31
C VAL A 17 -22.75 9.20 21.71
N GLU A 18 -22.90 9.47 20.41
CA GLU A 18 -24.20 9.44 19.73
C GLU A 18 -24.84 8.05 19.73
N LYS A 19 -24.02 6.99 19.59
CA LYS A 19 -24.50 5.60 19.55
C LYS A 19 -24.72 4.97 20.93
N PHE A 20 -23.87 5.30 21.90
CA PHE A 20 -23.79 4.57 23.16
C PHE A 20 -24.02 5.44 24.40
N GLY A 21 -24.20 6.76 24.23
CA GLY A 21 -24.31 7.71 25.33
C GLY A 21 -22.95 8.02 25.98
N GLY A 22 -22.96 8.65 27.16
CA GLY A 22 -21.73 8.99 27.90
C GLY A 22 -21.07 10.30 27.46
N LYS A 23 -19.76 10.45 27.75
CA LYS A 23 -18.99 11.69 27.49
C LYS A 23 -17.86 11.43 26.50
N VAL A 24 -17.59 12.39 25.62
CA VAL A 24 -16.54 12.31 24.58
C VAL A 24 -15.17 11.91 25.15
N LYS A 25 -14.81 12.42 26.34
CA LYS A 25 -13.54 12.10 27.01
C LYS A 25 -13.34 10.62 27.32
N GLU A 26 -14.43 9.86 27.47
CA GLU A 26 -14.41 8.42 27.80
C GLU A 26 -14.07 7.59 26.55
N TYR A 27 -14.44 8.08 25.36
CA TYR A 27 -14.16 7.44 24.08
C TYR A 27 -12.84 7.89 23.45
N PHE A 28 -12.25 9.00 23.96
CA PHE A 28 -11.17 9.69 23.29
C PHE A 28 -9.92 8.82 23.11
N ALA A 29 -9.55 8.01 24.11
CA ALA A 29 -8.37 7.15 24.03
C ALA A 29 -8.50 6.08 22.94
N ILE A 30 -9.68 5.46 22.81
CA ILE A 30 -9.95 4.45 21.77
C ILE A 30 -10.05 5.12 20.40
N ALA A 31 -10.74 6.25 20.32
CA ALA A 31 -10.84 7.04 19.09
C ALA A 31 -9.47 7.52 18.58
N LEU A 32 -8.55 7.86 19.48
CA LEU A 32 -7.18 8.22 19.15
C LEU A 32 -6.42 7.05 18.54
N LYS A 33 -6.56 5.84 19.12
CA LYS A 33 -5.96 4.61 18.56
C LYS A 33 -6.52 4.31 17.18
N MET A 34 -7.83 4.44 16.97
CA MET A 34 -8.48 4.23 15.67
C MET A 34 -8.05 5.27 14.64
N ALA A 35 -7.95 6.54 15.04
CA ALA A 35 -7.47 7.62 14.17
C ALA A 35 -5.99 7.43 13.80
N TRP A 36 -5.16 7.00 14.75
CA TRP A 36 -3.77 6.66 14.48
C TRP A 36 -3.64 5.42 13.60
N ALA A 37 -4.47 4.40 13.80
CA ALA A 37 -4.52 3.25 12.90
C ALA A 37 -4.88 3.71 11.48
N GLN A 38 -5.93 4.52 11.31
CA GLN A 38 -6.30 5.07 9.99
C GLN A 38 -5.19 5.89 9.33
N VAL A 39 -4.43 6.67 10.10
CA VAL A 39 -3.30 7.46 9.57
C VAL A 39 -2.05 6.60 9.32
N LYS A 40 -1.90 5.48 10.04
CA LYS A 40 -0.82 4.51 9.86
C LYS A 40 -1.16 3.37 8.89
N GLY A 41 -2.31 3.43 8.19
CA GLY A 41 -2.68 2.39 7.23
C GLY A 41 -3.33 1.13 7.82
N GLY A 42 -3.95 1.24 8.99
CA GLY A 42 -5.21 0.55 9.31
C GLY A 42 -5.20 -0.96 9.56
N ASN A 43 -4.09 -1.66 9.35
CA ASN A 43 -3.92 -3.05 9.78
C ASN A 43 -2.75 -3.11 10.78
N GLU A 44 -2.80 -4.00 11.77
CA GLU A 44 -1.59 -4.44 12.46
C GLU A 44 -0.68 -5.04 11.38
N VAL A 45 0.15 -4.20 10.77
CA VAL A 45 1.01 -4.61 9.67
C VAL A 45 1.92 -5.66 10.25
N VAL A 46 1.83 -6.88 9.73
CA VAL A 46 2.57 -8.01 10.29
C VAL A 46 4.04 -7.68 10.41
N GLU A 47 4.67 -8.09 11.51
CA GLU A 47 6.08 -7.84 11.72
C GLU A 47 6.90 -8.56 10.65
N LEU A 48 7.80 -7.84 10.00
CA LEU A 48 8.62 -8.40 8.94
C LEU A 48 9.75 -9.26 9.50
N LYS A 49 9.91 -10.45 8.92
CA LYS A 49 10.96 -11.42 9.17
C LYS A 49 12.04 -11.31 8.09
N GLY A 50 13.29 -11.23 8.52
CA GLY A 50 14.46 -11.14 7.64
C GLY A 50 15.68 -10.59 8.37
N THR A 51 16.74 -10.28 7.63
CA THR A 51 17.87 -9.53 8.20
C THR A 51 17.46 -8.10 8.54
N GLU A 52 18.14 -7.47 9.50
CA GLU A 52 17.85 -6.09 9.91
C GLU A 52 17.83 -5.12 8.70
N LYS A 53 18.77 -5.30 7.76
CA LYS A 53 18.83 -4.50 6.52
C LYS A 53 17.62 -4.74 5.61
N GLN A 54 17.21 -6.00 5.43
CA GLN A 54 16.03 -6.33 4.63
C GLN A 54 14.75 -5.80 5.26
N VAL A 55 14.60 -5.95 6.58
CA VAL A 55 13.42 -5.45 7.32
C VAL A 55 13.31 -3.94 7.18
N LYS A 56 14.43 -3.21 7.33
CA LYS A 56 14.45 -1.77 7.12
C LYS A 56 14.02 -1.38 5.71
N TRP A 57 14.65 -1.96 4.68
CA TRP A 57 14.33 -1.64 3.28
C TRP A 57 12.88 -2.02 2.91
N ALA A 58 12.40 -3.17 3.35
CA ALA A 58 11.03 -3.60 3.12
C ALA A 58 10.00 -2.70 3.81
N ASN A 59 10.33 -2.13 4.98
CA ASN A 59 9.47 -1.14 5.64
C ASN A 59 9.41 0.18 4.86
N ASP A 60 10.54 0.65 4.31
CA ASP A 60 10.56 1.85 3.45
C ASP A 60 9.67 1.65 2.21
N ILE A 61 9.75 0.47 1.58
CA ILE A 61 8.89 0.08 0.45
C ILE A 61 7.41 -0.01 0.87
N ARG A 62 7.10 -0.63 2.02
CA ARG A 62 5.74 -0.74 2.56
C ARG A 62 5.11 0.62 2.78
N GLU A 63 5.86 1.58 3.30
CA GLU A 63 5.35 2.93 3.53
C GLU A 63 4.85 3.56 2.22
N VAL A 64 5.60 3.43 1.13
CA VAL A 64 5.21 3.91 -0.19
C VAL A 64 3.98 3.14 -0.70
N TYR A 65 3.97 1.82 -0.58
CA TYR A 65 2.83 0.98 -0.96
C TYR A 65 1.54 1.43 -0.27
N PHE A 66 1.54 1.57 1.06
CA PHE A 66 0.35 1.93 1.83
C PHE A 66 -0.15 3.36 1.54
N LYS A 67 0.72 4.28 1.16
CA LYS A 67 0.30 5.63 0.72
C LYS A 67 -0.51 5.59 -0.58
N SER A 68 -0.19 4.65 -1.47
CA SER A 68 -0.76 4.59 -2.81
C SER A 68 -1.87 3.53 -2.95
N ILE A 69 -1.95 2.55 -2.05
CA ILE A 69 -2.82 1.39 -2.21
C ILE A 69 -4.32 1.72 -2.17
N ASP A 70 -4.74 2.74 -1.41
CA ASP A 70 -6.15 3.14 -1.35
C ASP A 70 -6.66 3.68 -2.68
N ALA A 71 -5.82 4.44 -3.40
CA ALA A 71 -6.14 4.93 -4.73
C ALA A 71 -6.22 3.77 -5.74
N VAL A 72 -5.32 2.79 -5.63
CA VAL A 72 -5.37 1.54 -6.43
C VAL A 72 -6.66 0.77 -6.17
N LYS A 73 -7.04 0.57 -4.90
CA LYS A 73 -8.29 -0.10 -4.50
C LYS A 73 -9.50 0.60 -5.10
N ALA A 74 -9.56 1.94 -5.01
CA ALA A 74 -10.65 2.73 -5.56
C ALA A 74 -10.76 2.61 -7.10
N GLU A 75 -9.63 2.66 -7.81
CA GLU A 75 -9.62 2.51 -9.27
C GLU A 75 -9.98 1.09 -9.72
N ILE A 76 -9.59 0.05 -8.97
CA ILE A 76 -10.06 -1.31 -9.21
C ILE A 76 -11.57 -1.38 -9.06
N GLU A 77 -12.12 -0.88 -7.96
CA GLU A 77 -13.55 -0.95 -7.66
C GLU A 77 -14.39 -0.25 -8.72
N LYS A 78 -13.96 0.94 -9.17
CA LYS A 78 -14.58 1.69 -10.27
C LYS A 78 -14.66 0.88 -11.57
N HIS A 79 -13.70 0.00 -11.83
CA HIS A 79 -13.64 -0.82 -13.03
C HIS A 79 -14.12 -2.27 -12.80
N ASN A 80 -14.48 -2.62 -11.56
CA ASN A 80 -14.94 -3.93 -11.13
C ASN A 80 -16.41 -4.19 -11.51
N LYS A 81 -16.71 -4.19 -12.80
CA LYS A 81 -18.08 -4.41 -13.32
C LYS A 81 -18.67 -5.78 -12.99
N LYS A 82 -17.86 -6.71 -12.49
CA LYS A 82 -18.25 -8.08 -12.15
C LYS A 82 -18.48 -8.28 -10.65
N GLY A 83 -18.24 -7.26 -9.82
CA GLY A 83 -18.37 -7.37 -8.37
C GLY A 83 -17.46 -8.44 -7.76
N LEU A 84 -16.26 -8.62 -8.32
CA LEU A 84 -15.27 -9.55 -7.77
C LEU A 84 -14.73 -8.99 -6.45
N ASP A 85 -14.51 -9.85 -5.46
CA ASP A 85 -13.89 -9.42 -4.21
C ASP A 85 -12.35 -9.47 -4.33
N PHE A 86 -11.72 -8.31 -4.27
CA PHE A 86 -10.25 -8.15 -4.30
C PHE A 86 -9.63 -8.12 -2.89
N SER A 87 -10.45 -8.11 -1.84
CA SER A 87 -9.97 -8.03 -0.45
C SER A 87 -9.01 -9.17 -0.08
N PRO A 88 -9.24 -10.44 -0.47
CA PRO A 88 -8.32 -11.52 -0.15
C PRO A 88 -6.92 -11.36 -0.77
N PHE A 89 -6.85 -10.73 -1.95
CA PHE A 89 -5.58 -10.44 -2.62
C PHE A 89 -4.80 -9.34 -1.90
N PHE A 90 -5.46 -8.24 -1.55
CA PHE A 90 -4.79 -7.19 -0.77
C PHE A 90 -4.36 -7.70 0.60
N ALA A 91 -5.19 -8.50 1.26
CA ALA A 91 -4.85 -9.12 2.52
C ALA A 91 -3.62 -10.04 2.41
N SER A 92 -3.42 -10.76 1.30
CA SER A 92 -2.23 -11.62 1.14
C SER A 92 -0.94 -10.83 1.00
N ILE A 93 -1.00 -9.65 0.37
CA ILE A 93 0.15 -8.74 0.28
C ILE A 93 0.40 -8.08 1.63
N GLU A 94 -0.63 -7.46 2.23
CA GLU A 94 -0.52 -6.70 3.47
C GLU A 94 -0.06 -7.59 4.65
N ASN A 95 -0.43 -8.87 4.65
CA ASN A 95 -0.02 -9.85 5.66
C ASN A 95 1.23 -10.66 5.26
N GLN A 96 1.97 -10.27 4.21
CA GLN A 96 3.24 -10.92 3.90
C GLN A 96 4.29 -10.56 4.96
N GLU A 97 4.76 -11.57 5.70
CA GLU A 97 5.74 -11.39 6.78
C GLU A 97 7.19 -11.38 6.27
N ASN A 98 7.49 -11.94 5.09
CA ASN A 98 8.88 -12.04 4.65
C ASN A 98 9.36 -10.73 4.01
N ALA A 99 10.42 -10.14 4.59
CA ALA A 99 11.00 -8.91 4.06
C ALA A 99 11.58 -9.10 2.64
N SER A 100 12.15 -10.26 2.33
CA SER A 100 12.66 -10.59 1.00
C SER A 100 11.57 -10.61 -0.07
N GLU A 101 10.38 -11.07 0.29
CA GLU A 101 9.21 -11.08 -0.61
C GLU A 101 8.74 -9.67 -0.91
N TRP A 102 8.73 -8.79 0.09
CA TRP A 102 8.44 -7.37 -0.12
C TRP A 102 9.44 -6.71 -1.06
N ILE A 103 10.73 -6.94 -0.83
CA ILE A 103 11.79 -6.37 -1.66
C ILE A 103 11.67 -6.90 -3.09
N SER A 104 11.57 -8.22 -3.28
CA SER A 104 11.47 -8.84 -4.60
C SER A 104 10.29 -8.29 -5.41
N ASN A 105 9.14 -8.11 -4.76
CA ASN A 105 7.90 -7.74 -5.45
C ASN A 105 7.71 -6.23 -5.59
N PHE A 106 8.35 -5.43 -4.75
CA PHE A 106 8.03 -4.00 -4.63
C PHE A 106 9.25 -3.08 -4.52
N GLN A 107 10.49 -3.58 -4.70
CA GLN A 107 11.69 -2.73 -4.67
C GLN A 107 11.62 -1.51 -5.60
N ALA A 108 10.95 -1.63 -6.75
CA ALA A 108 10.75 -0.51 -7.69
C ALA A 108 10.10 0.73 -7.03
N LEU A 109 9.22 0.52 -6.04
CA LEU A 109 8.56 1.61 -5.31
C LEU A 109 9.53 2.45 -4.48
N SER A 110 10.70 1.91 -4.14
CA SER A 110 11.73 2.67 -3.40
C SER A 110 12.44 3.73 -4.24
N TYR A 111 12.24 3.73 -5.56
CA TYR A 111 12.86 4.66 -6.51
C TYR A 111 11.87 5.71 -7.07
N SER A 112 10.58 5.63 -6.74
CA SER A 112 9.57 6.51 -7.32
C SER A 112 9.40 7.80 -6.50
N ASP A 113 9.89 8.92 -7.02
CA ASP A 113 9.74 10.25 -6.38
C ASP A 113 8.35 10.90 -6.65
N ASN A 114 7.49 10.29 -7.47
CA ASN A 114 6.17 10.85 -7.82
C ASN A 114 5.02 9.85 -7.66
N GLU A 115 3.89 10.29 -7.08
CA GLU A 115 2.73 9.46 -6.73
C GLU A 115 2.09 8.74 -7.94
N GLU A 116 2.13 9.35 -9.13
CA GLU A 116 1.50 8.78 -10.34
C GLU A 116 2.30 7.60 -10.90
N SER A 117 3.63 7.68 -10.86
CA SER A 117 4.54 6.57 -11.21
C SER A 117 4.44 5.42 -10.20
N THR A 118 4.26 5.73 -8.91
CA THR A 118 4.06 4.74 -7.85
C THR A 118 2.80 3.90 -8.10
N LEU A 119 1.69 4.52 -8.51
CA LEU A 119 0.45 3.81 -8.83
C LEU A 119 0.64 2.86 -10.01
N ALA A 120 1.26 3.33 -11.11
CA ALA A 120 1.53 2.51 -12.28
C ALA A 120 2.40 1.29 -11.94
N GLU A 121 3.40 1.48 -11.08
CA GLU A 121 4.28 0.42 -10.58
C GLU A 121 3.55 -0.60 -9.71
N ILE A 122 2.71 -0.15 -8.78
CA ILE A 122 1.88 -1.06 -7.96
C ILE A 122 0.99 -1.91 -8.87
N PHE A 123 0.32 -1.31 -9.85
CA PHE A 123 -0.52 -2.03 -10.81
C PHE A 123 0.26 -3.08 -11.61
N GLU A 124 1.44 -2.73 -12.10
CA GLU A 124 2.32 -3.64 -12.85
C GLU A 124 2.75 -4.84 -12.01
N ASN A 125 3.19 -4.60 -10.77
CA ASN A 125 3.67 -5.67 -9.87
C ASN A 125 2.54 -6.58 -9.39
N MET A 126 1.35 -6.03 -9.09
CA MET A 126 0.15 -6.83 -8.82
C MET A 126 -0.19 -7.76 -10.00
N THR A 127 -0.04 -7.27 -11.23
CA THR A 127 -0.27 -8.07 -12.43
C THR A 127 0.75 -9.22 -12.55
N LYS A 128 2.04 -8.96 -12.28
CA LYS A 128 3.11 -9.98 -12.32
C LYS A 128 2.88 -11.10 -11.29
N ASN A 129 2.57 -10.75 -10.04
CA ASN A 129 2.27 -11.72 -8.98
C ASN A 129 1.07 -12.61 -9.32
N MET A 130 0.06 -12.09 -10.02
CA MET A 130 -1.09 -12.89 -10.41
C MET A 130 -0.91 -13.73 -11.67
N ILE A 131 0.02 -13.34 -12.56
CA ILE A 131 0.44 -14.20 -13.67
C ILE A 131 1.07 -15.49 -13.11
N GLN A 132 1.87 -15.37 -12.04
CA GLN A 132 2.48 -16.51 -11.36
C GLN A 132 1.46 -17.39 -10.63
N ASN A 133 0.35 -16.82 -10.16
CA ASN A 133 -0.71 -17.53 -9.41
C ASN A 133 -1.91 -18.00 -10.26
N GLY A 134 -1.95 -17.72 -11.57
CA GLY A 134 -2.86 -18.36 -12.53
C GLY A 134 -4.28 -17.77 -12.68
N ASP A 135 -4.66 -16.68 -12.00
CA ASP A 135 -6.02 -16.11 -12.12
C ASP A 135 -6.22 -15.27 -13.41
N GLN A 136 -6.87 -15.88 -14.41
CA GLN A 136 -7.10 -15.28 -15.73
C GLN A 136 -8.19 -14.19 -15.76
N THR A 137 -9.07 -14.11 -14.76
CA THR A 137 -10.16 -13.12 -14.74
C THR A 137 -9.65 -11.80 -14.20
N PHE A 138 -8.89 -11.85 -13.11
CA PHE A 138 -8.17 -10.71 -12.55
C PHE A 138 -7.15 -10.10 -13.53
N LYS A 139 -6.40 -10.96 -14.24
CA LYS A 139 -5.44 -10.56 -15.28
C LYS A 139 -6.06 -9.63 -16.33
N LYS A 140 -7.27 -9.90 -16.80
CA LYS A 140 -7.94 -9.11 -17.86
C LYS A 140 -8.36 -7.71 -17.38
N ILE A 141 -8.72 -7.57 -16.11
CA ILE A 141 -9.12 -6.28 -15.51
C ILE A 141 -7.88 -5.44 -15.26
N LEU A 142 -6.84 -6.04 -14.68
CA LEU A 142 -5.58 -5.36 -14.39
C LEU A 142 -4.78 -4.96 -15.62
N ILE A 143 -4.70 -5.78 -16.67
CA ILE A 143 -4.06 -5.38 -17.94
C ILE A 143 -4.74 -4.15 -18.55
N ARG A 144 -6.07 -4.01 -18.42
CA ARG A 144 -6.80 -2.81 -18.90
C ARG A 144 -6.49 -1.56 -18.08
N LEU A 145 -6.28 -1.71 -16.77
CA LEU A 145 -5.88 -0.63 -15.85
C LEU A 145 -4.41 -0.24 -16.05
N CYS A 146 -3.50 -1.22 -16.17
CA CYS A 146 -2.11 -1.01 -16.54
C CYS A 146 -1.98 -0.33 -17.90
N GLY A 147 -2.78 -0.72 -18.91
CA GLY A 147 -2.78 -0.03 -20.21
C GLY A 147 -3.16 1.46 -20.13
N ALA A 148 -3.92 1.87 -19.10
CA ALA A 148 -4.18 3.28 -18.81
C ALA A 148 -3.00 3.96 -18.09
N ALA A 149 -2.36 3.28 -17.13
CA ALA A 149 -1.24 3.81 -16.35
C ALA A 149 0.12 3.78 -17.09
N SER A 150 0.41 2.76 -17.91
CA SER A 150 1.63 2.62 -18.70
C SER A 150 1.75 3.67 -19.82
N ARG A 151 0.64 4.32 -20.21
CA ARG A 151 0.69 5.50 -21.09
C ARG A 151 1.35 6.72 -20.42
N ALA A 152 1.50 6.72 -19.09
CA ALA A 152 2.23 7.74 -18.33
C ALA A 152 3.71 7.38 -18.07
N LYS A 153 4.10 6.09 -18.13
CA LYS A 153 5.39 5.57 -17.63
C LYS A 153 6.55 5.52 -18.67
N ARG A 154 6.48 6.27 -19.77
CA ARG A 154 7.61 6.33 -20.73
C ARG A 154 8.68 7.30 -20.24
N THR A 155 9.51 6.85 -19.30
CA THR A 155 10.92 7.23 -19.06
C THR A 155 11.33 6.70 -17.68
N PHE A 156 12.03 5.57 -17.61
CA PHE A 156 12.73 5.17 -16.38
C PHE A 156 14.11 4.65 -16.78
N ASP A 157 15.15 5.25 -16.19
CA ASP A 157 16.57 5.15 -16.58
C ASP A 157 17.28 4.15 -15.66
N GLU A 158 17.85 3.09 -16.25
CA GLU A 158 18.64 2.04 -15.56
C GLU A 158 19.77 2.60 -14.69
N LYS A 159 20.24 3.84 -14.94
CA LYS A 159 21.27 4.49 -14.11
C LYS A 159 20.78 4.82 -12.70
N ALA A 160 19.52 5.19 -12.53
CA ALA A 160 18.96 5.56 -11.21
C ALA A 160 18.88 4.33 -10.27
N GLU A 161 18.61 3.16 -10.84
CA GLU A 161 18.57 1.88 -10.13
C GLU A 161 19.95 1.50 -9.58
N ILE A 162 21.00 1.60 -10.41
CA ILE A 162 22.39 1.28 -10.04
C ILE A 162 22.92 2.21 -8.93
N GLU A 163 22.60 3.50 -8.98
CA GLU A 163 23.12 4.49 -8.02
C GLU A 163 22.50 4.31 -6.62
N PHE A 164 21.22 3.96 -6.55
CA PHE A 164 20.54 3.71 -5.28
C PHE A 164 20.90 2.36 -4.66
N LEU A 165 21.12 1.31 -5.46
CA LEU A 165 21.61 0.02 -4.96
C LEU A 165 23.00 0.16 -4.32
N LYS A 166 23.88 0.97 -4.92
CA LYS A 166 25.17 1.36 -4.33
C LYS A 166 25.01 2.15 -3.03
N LYS A 167 24.04 3.08 -2.98
CA LYS A 167 23.73 3.87 -1.76
C LYS A 167 23.28 2.99 -0.58
N HIS A 168 22.66 1.84 -0.85
CA HIS A 168 22.21 0.90 0.18
C HIS A 168 23.18 -0.27 0.43
N GLY A 169 24.39 -0.19 -0.15
CA GLY A 169 25.49 -1.11 0.13
C GLY A 169 25.32 -2.50 -0.49
N PHE A 170 24.53 -2.60 -1.57
CA PHE A 170 24.47 -3.80 -2.41
C PHE A 170 25.60 -3.72 -3.45
N GLU A 171 26.46 -4.73 -3.49
CA GLU A 171 27.41 -4.91 -4.61
C GLU A 171 26.65 -5.54 -5.79
N ILE A 172 26.67 -4.86 -6.95
CA ILE A 172 26.14 -5.33 -8.24
C ILE A 172 27.32 -5.60 -9.16
#